data_AF-A0A519PP24-F1
#
_entry.id   AF-A0A519PP24-F1
#
_cell.length_a   1.000
_cell.length_b   1.000
_cell.length_c   1.000
_cell.angle_alpha   90.00
_cell.angle_beta   90.00
_cell.angle_gamma   90.00
#
_symmetry.space_group_name_H-M   'P 1'
#
loop_
_entity.id
_entity.type
_entity.pdbx_description
1 polymer ?
#
loop_
_entity_poly.entity_id
_entity_poly.type
_entity_poly.pdbx_seq_one_letter_code
_entity_poly.pdbx_strand_id
1 'polypeptide(L)'
;TALLAIQGVGPKAALAVLDVLPPGELAGAVAREDKAAVGRANGVGPKLALRIVTELKGKSLGEVSFTPGAVAGTHAAPAASPPPSVTGEAVSALLGLGVAEVNARRAVDQALIRLGDEAELSAVIRAALQELGR
;
A
#
# COMPACT_ATOMS: atom_id res chain seq x y z
N THR A 1 -8.86 -11.16 -6.55
CA THR A 1 -8.47 -12.55 -6.89
C THR A 1 -7.44 -13.16 -5.95
N ALA A 2 -6.57 -12.37 -5.30
CA ALA A 2 -5.50 -12.89 -4.41
C ALA A 2 -6.01 -13.72 -3.21
N LEU A 3 -7.13 -13.35 -2.58
CA LEU A 3 -7.72 -14.09 -1.46
C LEU A 3 -8.22 -15.48 -1.87
N LEU A 4 -8.79 -15.63 -3.08
CA LEU A 4 -9.32 -16.90 -3.58
C LEU A 4 -8.22 -17.92 -3.93
N ALA A 5 -6.97 -17.47 -4.09
CA ALA A 5 -5.84 -18.36 -4.30
C ALA A 5 -5.45 -19.13 -3.03
N ILE A 6 -5.93 -18.69 -1.86
CA ILE A 6 -5.59 -19.26 -0.56
C ILE A 6 -6.48 -20.46 -0.30
N GLN A 7 -5.85 -21.60 0.00
CA GLN A 7 -6.55 -22.86 0.23
C GLN A 7 -7.48 -22.77 1.46
N GLY A 8 -8.78 -22.93 1.23
CA GLY A 8 -9.82 -22.83 2.25
C GLY A 8 -10.52 -21.47 2.32
N VAL A 9 -10.13 -20.49 1.49
CA VAL A 9 -10.85 -19.24 1.32
C VAL A 9 -11.86 -19.36 0.17
N GLY A 10 -13.15 -19.46 0.52
CA GLY A 10 -14.22 -19.41 -0.46
C GLY A 10 -14.63 -17.98 -0.85
N PRO A 11 -15.46 -17.81 -1.90
CA PRO A 11 -15.93 -16.49 -2.35
C PRO A 11 -16.64 -15.68 -1.26
N LYS A 12 -17.49 -16.34 -0.47
CA LYS A 12 -18.21 -15.71 0.64
C LYS A 12 -17.27 -15.22 1.75
N ALA A 13 -16.25 -16.02 2.08
CA ALA A 13 -15.24 -15.64 3.07
C ALA A 13 -14.34 -14.52 2.54
N ALA A 14 -13.96 -14.56 1.27
CA ALA A 14 -13.16 -13.49 0.65
C ALA A 14 -13.91 -12.15 0.66
N LEU A 15 -15.20 -12.14 0.33
CA LEU A 15 -16.03 -10.93 0.42
C LEU A 15 -16.18 -10.46 1.86
N ALA A 16 -16.49 -11.36 2.80
CA ALA A 16 -16.58 -11.00 4.21
C ALA A 16 -15.27 -10.43 4.79
N VAL A 17 -14.12 -10.88 4.30
CA VAL A 17 -12.82 -10.28 4.65
C VAL A 17 -12.69 -8.88 4.09
N LEU A 18 -13.06 -8.67 2.82
CA LEU A 18 -12.98 -7.36 2.18
C LEU A 18 -14.01 -6.35 2.73
N ASP A 19 -15.15 -6.84 3.25
CA ASP A 19 -16.16 -6.02 3.93
C ASP A 19 -15.64 -5.48 5.27
N VAL A 20 -14.78 -6.24 5.97
CA VAL A 20 -14.21 -5.86 7.28
C VAL A 20 -12.87 -5.15 7.13
N LEU A 21 -12.08 -5.53 6.13
CA LEU A 21 -10.75 -5.02 5.83
C LEU A 21 -10.66 -4.72 4.32
N PRO A 22 -10.85 -3.45 3.93
CA PRO A 22 -10.59 -3.00 2.58
C PRO A 22 -9.15 -3.35 2.15
N PRO A 23 -8.84 -3.42 0.84
CA PRO A 23 -7.55 -3.90 0.34
C PRO A 23 -6.32 -3.22 0.98
N GLY A 24 -6.36 -1.90 1.19
CA GLY A 24 -5.27 -1.16 1.85
C GLY A 24 -5.11 -1.51 3.32
N GLU A 25 -6.21 -1.66 4.06
CA GLU A 25 -6.18 -2.10 5.45
C GLU A 25 -5.77 -3.56 5.59
N LEU A 26 -6.21 -4.42 4.66
CA LEU A 26 -5.80 -5.82 4.60
C LEU A 26 -4.28 -5.93 4.36
N ALA A 27 -3.72 -5.14 3.44
CA ALA A 27 -2.29 -5.10 3.22
C ALA A 27 -1.53 -4.66 4.49
N GLY A 28 -2.03 -3.63 5.19
CA GLY A 28 -1.48 -3.19 6.48
C GLY A 28 -1.64 -4.22 7.61
N ALA A 29 -2.76 -4.94 7.66
CA ALA A 29 -2.98 -6.03 8.61
C ALA A 29 -2.04 -7.21 8.34
N VAL A 30 -1.85 -7.57 7.08
CA VAL A 30 -0.91 -8.63 6.66
C VAL A 30 0.53 -8.24 6.98
N ALA A 31 0.93 -6.99 6.73
CA ALA A 31 2.27 -6.49 7.05
C ALA A 31 2.59 -6.53 8.56
N ARG A 32 1.57 -6.28 9.40
CA ARG A 32 1.67 -6.32 10.87
C ARG A 32 1.38 -7.69 11.46
N GLU A 33 1.15 -8.70 10.63
CA GLU A 33 0.74 -10.05 11.02
C GLU A 33 -0.53 -10.11 11.90
N ASP A 34 -1.45 -9.16 11.71
CA ASP A 34 -2.66 -9.01 12.50
C ASP A 34 -3.75 -10.00 12.06
N LYS A 35 -3.57 -11.26 12.46
CA LYS A 35 -4.55 -12.34 12.25
C LYS A 35 -5.87 -12.10 12.98
N ALA A 36 -5.88 -11.31 14.05
CA ALA A 36 -7.10 -11.00 14.78
C ALA A 36 -8.02 -10.11 13.95
N ALA A 37 -7.45 -9.09 13.29
CA ALA A 37 -8.19 -8.24 12.39
C ALA A 37 -8.84 -9.02 11.24
N VAL A 38 -8.11 -9.97 10.63
CA VAL A 38 -8.60 -10.83 9.54
C VAL A 38 -9.66 -11.83 10.03
N GLY A 39 -9.50 -12.36 11.24
CA GLY A 39 -10.44 -13.30 11.86
C GLY A 39 -11.78 -12.71 12.28
N ARG A 40 -11.96 -11.38 12.23
CA ARG A 40 -13.26 -10.72 12.44
C ARG A 40 -14.25 -11.00 11.30
N ALA A 41 -13.77 -11.41 10.14
CA ALA A 41 -14.58 -11.70 8.98
C ALA A 41 -15.44 -12.97 9.18
N ASN A 42 -16.72 -12.87 8.81
CA ASN A 42 -17.64 -14.00 8.91
C ASN A 42 -17.17 -15.18 8.04
N GLY A 43 -16.98 -16.34 8.68
CA GLY A 43 -16.48 -17.55 8.03
C GLY A 43 -14.95 -17.67 8.00
N VAL A 44 -14.21 -16.77 8.67
CA VAL A 44 -12.76 -16.86 8.83
C VAL A 44 -12.40 -17.30 10.25
N GLY A 45 -12.09 -18.59 10.40
CA GLY A 45 -11.59 -19.12 11.65
C GLY A 45 -10.13 -18.77 11.93
N PRO A 46 -9.62 -18.96 13.16
CA PRO A 46 -8.26 -18.59 13.56
C PRO A 46 -7.15 -19.27 12.74
N LYS A 47 -7.37 -20.52 12.31
CA LYS A 47 -6.44 -21.23 11.41
C LYS A 47 -6.42 -20.61 10.01
N LEU A 48 -7.57 -20.22 9.50
CA LEU A 48 -7.69 -19.60 8.19
C LEU A 48 -7.13 -18.18 8.20
N ALA A 49 -7.40 -17.40 9.25
CA ALA A 49 -6.85 -16.06 9.44
C ALA A 49 -5.32 -16.08 9.44
N LEU A 50 -4.71 -17.01 10.19
CA LEU A 50 -3.26 -17.19 10.19
C LEU A 50 -2.75 -17.53 8.78
N ARG A 51 -3.40 -18.47 8.10
CA ARG A 51 -3.03 -18.86 6.73
C ARG A 51 -3.13 -17.69 5.76
N ILE A 52 -4.20 -16.90 5.84
CA ILE A 52 -4.41 -15.73 5.00
C ILE A 52 -3.26 -14.73 5.20
N VAL A 53 -2.95 -14.40 6.45
CA VAL A 53 -1.87 -13.47 6.77
C VAL A 53 -0.53 -13.99 6.25
N THR A 54 -0.17 -15.24 6.50
CA THR A 54 1.13 -15.80 6.10
C THR A 54 1.26 -15.97 4.59
N GLU A 55 0.21 -16.42 3.89
CA GLU A 55 0.26 -16.63 2.44
C GLU A 55 0.17 -15.33 1.64
N LEU A 56 -0.38 -14.26 2.23
CA LEU A 56 -0.40 -12.93 1.63
C LEU A 56 0.83 -12.12 2.00
N LYS A 57 1.55 -12.48 3.07
CA LYS A 57 2.79 -11.82 3.46
C LYS A 57 3.83 -11.96 2.34
N GLY A 58 4.25 -10.83 1.78
CA GLY A 58 5.20 -10.79 0.66
C GLY A 58 4.56 -10.97 -0.72
N LYS A 59 3.24 -11.19 -0.81
CA LYS A 59 2.52 -11.02 -2.09
C LYS A 59 2.16 -9.55 -2.23
N SER A 60 2.44 -8.98 -3.40
CA SER A 60 1.93 -7.67 -3.78
C SER A 60 0.40 -7.75 -3.80
N LEU A 61 -0.23 -7.36 -2.71
CA LEU A 61 -1.67 -7.16 -2.58
C LEU A 61 -2.06 -5.87 -3.33
N GLY A 62 -1.74 -5.85 -4.62
CA GLY A 62 -2.10 -4.81 -5.54
C GLY A 62 -1.48 -3.45 -5.23
N GLU A 63 -0.44 -3.14 -5.97
CA GLU A 63 -0.35 -1.85 -6.65
C GLU A 63 -1.53 -1.78 -7.64
N VAL A 64 -2.75 -1.68 -7.11
CA VAL A 64 -3.93 -1.45 -7.95
C VAL A 64 -3.91 0.04 -8.23
N SER A 65 -3.20 0.42 -9.29
CA SER A 65 -3.50 1.64 -10.02
C SER A 65 -4.93 1.52 -10.52
N PHE A 66 -5.89 1.91 -9.68
CA PHE A 66 -7.27 2.15 -10.08
C PHE A 66 -7.22 3.29 -11.10
N THR A 67 -7.20 2.95 -12.38
CA THR A 67 -7.69 3.86 -13.40
C THR A 67 -9.20 3.98 -13.15
N PRO A 68 -9.74 5.17 -12.90
CA PRO A 68 -11.17 5.31 -12.63
C PRO A 68 -11.94 5.13 -13.94
N GLY A 69 -12.21 3.87 -14.30
CA GLY A 69 -13.25 3.49 -15.23
C GLY A 69 -14.58 3.48 -14.47
N ALA A 70 -15.44 4.44 -14.79
CA ALA A 70 -16.74 4.69 -14.19
C ALA A 70 -17.58 3.44 -13.91
N VAL A 71 -17.91 3.19 -12.64
CA VAL A 71 -19.21 2.64 -12.22
C VAL A 71 -19.62 3.30 -10.91
N ALA A 72 -20.63 4.18 -11.00
CA ALA A 72 -21.27 4.78 -9.85
C ALA A 72 -22.11 3.72 -9.12
N GLY A 73 -21.85 3.52 -7.83
CA GLY A 73 -22.58 2.58 -7.00
C GLY A 73 -22.16 2.67 -5.52
N THR A 74 -22.63 3.72 -4.85
CA THR A 74 -22.90 3.81 -3.39
C THR A 74 -22.32 2.73 -2.46
N HIS A 75 -21.24 3.03 -1.74
CA HIS A 75 -21.21 3.06 -0.26
C HIS A 75 -19.86 3.51 0.29
N ALA A 76 -19.92 4.32 1.36
CA ALA A 76 -18.84 4.84 2.18
C ALA A 76 -17.80 5.73 1.47
N ALA A 77 -17.86 7.03 1.78
CA ALA A 77 -16.81 7.98 1.43
C ALA A 77 -15.45 7.39 1.87
N PRO A 78 -14.46 7.26 0.97
CA PRO A 78 -13.11 6.98 1.40
C PRO A 78 -12.72 8.18 2.28
N ALA A 79 -12.27 7.93 3.50
CA ALA A 79 -11.37 8.86 4.15
C ALA A 79 -10.28 9.10 3.13
N ALA A 80 -10.24 10.32 2.58
CA ALA A 80 -9.34 10.68 1.51
C ALA A 80 -7.96 10.16 1.90
N SER A 81 -7.38 9.29 1.07
CA SER A 81 -5.94 9.06 1.12
C SER A 81 -5.33 10.45 1.28
N PRO A 82 -4.45 10.68 2.27
CA PRO A 82 -3.80 11.97 2.39
C PRO A 82 -3.28 12.33 1.00
N PRO A 83 -3.46 13.59 0.56
CA PRO A 83 -2.99 14.01 -0.75
C PRO A 83 -1.57 13.47 -0.95
N PRO A 84 -1.26 12.93 -2.15
CA PRO A 84 0.01 12.28 -2.39
C PRO A 84 1.12 13.16 -1.81
N SER A 85 1.83 12.63 -0.82
CA SER A 85 2.83 13.42 -0.13
C SER A 85 3.95 13.69 -1.12
N VAL A 86 4.53 14.89 -1.06
CA VAL A 86 5.68 15.27 -1.88
C VAL A 86 6.79 14.19 -1.81
N THR A 87 6.96 13.58 -0.63
CA THR A 87 7.82 12.42 -0.40
C THR A 87 7.46 11.21 -1.27
N GLY A 88 6.19 10.80 -1.28
CA GLY A 88 5.71 9.64 -2.03
C GLY A 88 5.82 9.81 -3.55
N GLU A 89 5.54 11.02 -4.04
CA GLU A 89 5.69 11.36 -5.46
C GLU A 89 7.17 11.39 -5.87
N ALA A 90 8.04 11.98 -5.05
CA ALA A 90 9.48 12.02 -5.33
C ALA A 90 10.12 10.62 -5.35
N VAL A 91 9.75 9.74 -4.40
CA VAL A 91 10.25 8.35 -4.38
C VAL A 91 9.78 7.59 -5.63
N SER A 92 8.51 7.72 -6.00
CA SER A 92 7.95 7.10 -7.22
C SER A 92 8.68 7.57 -8.48
N ALA A 93 9.00 8.86 -8.57
CA ALA A 93 9.74 9.42 -9.70
C ALA A 93 11.17 8.83 -9.79
N LEU A 94 11.89 8.72 -8.67
CA LEU A 94 13.24 8.15 -8.64
C LEU A 94 13.26 6.65 -8.97
N LEU A 95 12.26 5.90 -8.51
CA LEU A 95 12.07 4.51 -8.89
C LEU A 95 11.89 4.36 -10.40
N GLY A 96 11.08 5.23 -11.01
CA GLY A 96 10.87 5.28 -12.47
C GLY A 96 12.15 5.60 -13.26
N LEU A 97 13.13 6.25 -12.64
CA LEU A 97 14.46 6.51 -13.22
C LEU A 97 15.44 5.34 -13.00
N GLY A 98 15.03 4.26 -12.32
CA GLY A 98 15.85 3.08 -12.05
C GLY A 98 16.67 3.15 -10.76
N VAL A 99 16.39 4.11 -9.86
CA VAL A 99 17.03 4.16 -8.54
C VAL A 99 16.43 3.08 -7.65
N ALA A 100 17.26 2.32 -6.93
CA ALA A 100 16.78 1.33 -5.97
C ALA A 100 15.93 1.97 -4.86
N GLU A 101 14.84 1.32 -4.43
CA GLU A 101 13.87 1.89 -3.48
C GLU A 101 14.50 2.43 -2.19
N VAL A 102 15.43 1.67 -1.61
CA VAL A 102 16.15 2.06 -0.39
C VAL A 102 16.96 3.35 -0.60
N ASN A 103 17.58 3.50 -1.77
CA ASN A 103 18.36 4.68 -2.12
C ASN A 103 17.45 5.87 -2.43
N ALA A 104 16.33 5.64 -3.12
CA ALA A 104 15.35 6.66 -3.45
C ALA A 104 14.75 7.29 -2.18
N ARG A 105 14.29 6.46 -1.23
CA ARG A 105 13.76 6.94 0.06
C ARG A 105 14.79 7.76 0.83
N ARG A 106 16.01 7.24 0.96
CA ARG A 106 17.11 7.92 1.66
C ARG A 106 17.44 9.28 1.04
N ALA A 107 17.50 9.35 -0.29
CA ALA A 107 17.82 10.58 -1.01
C ALA A 107 16.72 11.64 -0.86
N VAL A 108 15.44 11.23 -0.89
CA VAL A 108 14.29 12.11 -0.66
C VAL A 108 14.26 12.63 0.77
N ASP A 109 14.53 11.79 1.76
CA ASP A 109 14.59 12.21 3.17
C ASP A 109 15.68 13.28 3.39
N GLN A 110 16.87 13.09 2.79
CA GLN A 110 17.95 14.09 2.85
C GLN A 110 17.58 15.39 2.13
N ALA A 111 16.90 15.30 0.98
CA ALA A 111 16.39 16.47 0.27
C ALA A 111 15.37 17.25 1.12
N LEU A 112 14.45 16.58 1.80
CA LEU A 112 13.45 17.21 2.66
C LEU A 112 14.06 17.84 3.92
N ILE A 113 15.06 17.19 4.54
CA ILE A 113 15.82 17.78 5.65
C ILE A 113 16.48 19.11 5.24
N ARG A 114 16.94 19.19 3.98
CA ARG A 114 17.65 20.36 3.45
C ARG A 114 16.72 21.48 2.96
N LEU A 115 15.61 21.14 2.32
CA LEU A 115 14.68 22.11 1.73
C LEU A 115 13.49 22.46 2.63
N GLY A 116 13.19 21.64 3.64
CA GLY A 116 12.02 21.76 4.50
C GLY A 116 10.78 21.03 3.96
N ASP A 117 9.80 20.79 4.83
CA ASP A 117 8.58 20.02 4.52
C ASP A 117 7.63 20.69 3.51
N GLU A 118 7.81 21.98 3.26
CA GLU A 118 7.03 22.77 2.28
C GLU A 118 7.71 22.84 0.90
N ALA A 119 8.78 22.06 0.68
CA ALA A 119 9.51 22.07 -0.57
C ALA A 119 8.65 21.55 -1.74
N GLU A 120 8.73 22.24 -2.88
CA GLU A 120 8.03 21.82 -4.09
C GLU A 120 8.65 20.53 -4.67
N LEU A 121 7.80 19.67 -5.22
CA LEU A 121 8.17 18.33 -5.71
C LEU A 121 9.38 18.34 -6.65
N SER A 122 9.41 19.24 -7.62
CA SER A 122 10.51 19.33 -8.58
C SER A 122 11.83 19.73 -7.90
N ALA A 123 11.78 20.54 -6.84
CA ALA A 123 12.95 20.88 -6.04
C ALA A 123 13.48 19.68 -5.25
N VAL A 124 12.57 18.89 -4.65
CA VAL A 124 12.92 17.66 -3.92
C VAL A 124 13.55 16.61 -4.84
N ILE A 125 12.99 16.38 -6.02
CA ILE A 125 13.53 15.41 -7.00
C ILE A 125 14.94 15.82 -7.45
N ARG A 126 15.15 17.11 -7.76
CA ARG A 126 16.48 17.62 -8.16
C ARG A 126 17.51 17.46 -7.06
N ALA A 127 17.16 17.81 -5.82
CA ALA A 127 18.05 17.65 -4.67
C ALA A 127 18.37 16.17 -4.39
N ALA A 128 17.37 15.28 -4.45
CA ALA A 128 17.58 13.85 -4.26
C ALA A 128 18.49 13.23 -5.33
N LEU A 129 18.35 13.62 -6.60
CA LEU A 129 19.26 13.19 -7.66
C LEU A 129 20.69 13.70 -7.45
N GLN A 130 20.84 14.93 -6.93
CA GLN A 130 22.14 15.50 -6.62
C GLN A 130 22.84 14.78 -5.46
N GLU A 131 22.08 14.29 -4.47
CA GLU A 131 22.61 13.46 -3.37
C GLU A 131 23.01 12.05 -3.84
N LEU A 132 22.32 11.48 -4.84
CA LEU A 132 22.66 10.17 -5.41
C LEU A 132 23.89 10.19 -6.32
N GLY A 133 24.14 11.34 -6.96
CA GLY A 133 25.32 11.56 -7.81
C GLY A 133 26.57 11.98 -7.04
N ARG A 134 26.50 12.06 -5.72
CA ARG A 134 27.58 12.46 -4.82
C ARG A 134 28.24 11.26 -4.17
#